data_AF-A0A5S4EWP1-F1
#
_entry.id   AF-A0A5S4EWP1-F1
#
_cell.length_a   1.000
_cell.length_b   1.000
_cell.length_c   1.000
_cell.angle_alpha   90.00
_cell.angle_beta   90.00
_cell.angle_gamma   90.00
#
_symmetry.space_group_name_H-M   'P 1'
#
loop_
_entity.id
_entity.type
_entity.pdbx_description
1 polymer ?
#
loop_
_entity_poly.entity_id
_entity_poly.type
_entity_poly.pdbx_seq_one_letter_code
_entity_poly.pdbx_strand_id
1 'polypeptide(L)'
;MRRIPNVGSGIADALFSPTGKRFVTDCPGLHNGTHRVYDYRSGAELRHVESPCSGLATWYGDDHLVCWVRPDGTAGRRQIQAIDFTGAMVRLLVDVPSDASNLDVIYTYKRGG
;
A
#
# COMPACT_ATOMS: atom_id res chain seq x y z
N MET A 1 18.72 -15.86 -8.74
CA MET A 1 18.52 -14.75 -7.79
C MET A 1 18.90 -13.45 -8.49
N ARG A 2 18.04 -12.43 -8.51
CA ARG A 2 18.31 -11.13 -9.16
C ARG A 2 18.40 -10.03 -8.11
N ARG A 3 19.38 -9.14 -8.24
CA ARG A 3 19.52 -7.94 -7.41
C ARG A 3 18.87 -6.75 -8.10
N ILE A 4 18.05 -6.00 -7.37
CA ILE A 4 17.47 -4.72 -7.82
C ILE A 4 18.07 -3.63 -6.93
N PRO A 5 18.89 -2.72 -7.47
CA PRO A 5 19.50 -1.66 -6.68
C PRO A 5 18.47 -0.59 -6.30
N ASN A 6 18.72 0.13 -5.20
CA ASN A 6 17.96 1.31 -4.79
C ASN A 6 16.45 1.08 -4.51
N VAL A 7 16.10 -0.12 -4.03
CA VAL A 7 14.75 -0.41 -3.50
C VAL A 7 14.67 -0.02 -2.02
N GLY A 8 13.49 0.41 -1.58
CA GLY A 8 13.26 0.75 -0.17
C GLY A 8 12.82 -0.46 0.67
N SER A 9 12.37 -0.19 1.89
CA SER A 9 11.88 -1.23 2.80
C SER A 9 10.54 -1.80 2.30
N GLY A 10 10.31 -3.09 2.55
CA GLY A 10 9.04 -3.74 2.26
C GLY A 10 8.74 -4.82 3.28
N ILE A 11 7.46 -5.09 3.52
CA ILE A 11 7.02 -6.22 4.34
C ILE A 11 7.01 -7.46 3.45
N ALA A 12 7.81 -8.47 3.78
CA ALA A 12 8.03 -9.65 2.93
C ALA A 12 6.73 -10.30 2.44
N ASP A 13 5.73 -10.40 3.31
CA ASP A 13 4.44 -11.06 3.03
C ASP A 13 3.49 -10.22 2.16
N ALA A 14 3.74 -8.92 2.05
CA ALA A 14 2.91 -7.95 1.31
C ALA A 14 3.64 -7.33 0.11
N LEU A 15 4.87 -7.77 -0.17
CA LEU A 15 5.74 -7.17 -1.16
C LEU A 15 5.17 -7.30 -2.57
N PHE A 16 4.71 -8.49 -2.95
CA PHE A 16 4.28 -8.81 -4.31
C PHE A 16 2.78 -8.62 -4.51
N SER A 17 2.41 -8.15 -5.71
CA SER A 17 1.02 -8.11 -6.14
C SER A 17 0.44 -9.53 -6.25
N PRO A 18 -0.88 -9.71 -6.24
CA PRO A 18 -1.53 -11.03 -6.32
C PRO A 18 -1.06 -11.89 -7.49
N THR A 19 -0.82 -11.30 -8.67
CA THR A 19 -0.26 -12.03 -9.83
C THR A 19 1.26 -12.21 -9.76
N GLY A 20 1.95 -11.56 -8.83
CA GLY A 20 3.41 -11.58 -8.70
C GLY A 20 4.15 -10.80 -9.80
N LYS A 21 3.42 -10.10 -10.67
CA LYS A 21 4.03 -9.31 -11.75
C LYS A 21 4.65 -8.02 -11.25
N ARG A 22 4.19 -7.52 -10.10
CA ARG A 22 4.67 -6.27 -9.51
C ARG A 22 5.07 -6.48 -8.06
N PHE A 23 5.91 -5.57 -7.55
CA PHE A 23 6.14 -5.45 -6.12
C PHE A 23 6.19 -3.99 -5.69
N VAL A 24 5.85 -3.73 -4.42
CA VAL A 24 5.78 -2.40 -3.83
C VAL A 24 6.72 -2.28 -2.64
N THR A 25 7.49 -1.21 -2.59
CA THR A 25 8.29 -0.85 -1.41
C THR A 25 7.97 0.58 -1.01
N ASP A 26 8.36 0.97 0.19
CA ASP A 26 8.51 2.39 0.48
C ASP A 26 9.62 3.00 -0.37
N CYS A 27 9.61 4.33 -0.49
CA CYS A 27 10.76 5.04 -1.03
C CYS A 27 11.98 4.90 -0.10
N PRO A 28 13.20 4.70 -0.64
CA PRO A 28 14.41 4.66 0.18
C PRO A 28 14.55 5.89 1.08
N GLY A 29 14.78 5.68 2.38
CA GLY A 29 14.97 6.75 3.37
C GLY A 29 13.68 7.45 3.83
N LEU A 30 12.51 7.06 3.31
CA LEU A 30 11.21 7.60 3.67
C LEU A 30 10.32 6.49 4.24
N HIS A 31 9.46 6.84 5.20
CA HIS A 31 8.59 5.87 5.91
C HIS A 31 7.09 6.22 5.81
N ASN A 32 6.74 7.30 5.10
CA ASN A 32 5.43 7.94 5.23
C ASN A 32 4.85 8.32 3.86
N GLY A 33 3.94 7.50 3.32
CA GLY A 33 3.07 7.87 2.19
C GLY A 33 3.70 7.91 0.80
N THR A 34 4.99 7.65 0.67
CA THR A 34 5.70 7.57 -0.61
C THR A 34 6.13 6.13 -0.89
N HIS A 35 5.60 5.56 -1.96
CA HIS A 35 5.86 4.17 -2.34
C HIS A 35 6.39 4.07 -3.77
N ARG A 36 7.13 3.01 -4.07
CA ARG A 36 7.59 2.69 -5.42
C ARG A 36 7.05 1.35 -5.83
N VAL A 37 6.51 1.31 -7.04
CA VAL A 37 6.00 0.09 -7.67
C VAL A 37 6.95 -0.32 -8.78
N TYR A 38 7.31 -1.59 -8.82
CA TYR A 38 8.29 -2.12 -9.75
C TYR A 38 7.72 -3.29 -10.54
N ASP A 39 8.20 -3.46 -11.78
CA ASP A 39 8.00 -4.69 -12.54
C ASP A 39 8.95 -5.76 -12.00
N TYR A 40 8.39 -6.91 -11.61
CA TYR A 40 9.18 -8.00 -11.03
C TYR A 40 10.23 -8.56 -12.01
N ARG A 41 9.84 -8.73 -13.28
CA ARG A 41 10.69 -9.41 -14.28
C ARG A 41 11.92 -8.59 -14.64
N SER A 42 11.70 -7.31 -14.93
CA SER A 42 12.70 -6.36 -15.41
C SER A 42 13.36 -5.57 -14.29
N GLY A 43 12.77 -5.54 -13.09
CA GLY A 43 13.22 -4.71 -11.97
C GLY A 43 13.09 -3.20 -12.22
N ALA A 44 12.41 -2.80 -13.31
CA ALA A 44 12.19 -1.40 -13.62
C ALA A 44 11.17 -0.81 -12.64
N GLU A 45 11.45 0.40 -12.16
CA GLU A 45 10.46 1.21 -11.47
C GLU A 45 9.36 1.60 -12.46
N LEU A 46 8.11 1.25 -12.13
CA LEU A 46 6.94 1.57 -12.93
C LEU A 46 6.31 2.87 -12.46
N ARG A 47 6.23 3.10 -11.14
CA ARG A 47 5.53 4.24 -10.54
C ARG A 47 6.20 4.69 -9.25
N HIS A 48 6.18 6.01 -9.06
CA HIS A 48 6.32 6.65 -7.77
C HIS A 48 4.92 7.09 -7.32
N VAL A 49 4.51 6.65 -6.14
CA VAL A 49 3.17 6.86 -5.59
C VAL A 49 3.30 7.74 -4.36
N GLU A 50 2.85 8.98 -4.46
CA GLU A 50 2.69 9.88 -3.33
C GLU A 50 1.24 9.82 -2.88
N SER A 51 1.00 9.69 -1.58
CA SER A 51 -0.33 9.39 -1.06
C SER A 51 -0.52 9.95 0.34
N PRO A 52 -1.77 10.16 0.78
CA PRO A 52 -2.09 10.54 2.16
C PRO A 52 -1.93 9.38 3.15
N CYS A 53 -1.30 8.27 2.73
CA CYS A 53 -1.12 7.09 3.55
C CYS A 53 -0.19 7.41 4.73
N SER A 54 -0.68 7.10 5.93
CA SER A 54 0.04 7.23 7.19
C SER A 54 0.92 6.01 7.52
N GLY A 55 0.93 4.99 6.66
CA GLY A 55 1.70 3.76 6.81
C GLY A 55 1.72 2.91 5.54
N LEU A 56 2.41 1.77 5.60
CA LEU A 56 2.76 0.94 4.44
C LEU A 56 1.51 0.48 3.67
N ALA A 57 1.53 0.71 2.36
CA ALA A 57 0.48 0.27 1.48
C ALA A 57 0.69 -1.20 1.06
N THR A 58 -0.34 -2.05 1.17
CA THR A 58 -0.36 -3.41 0.60
C THR A 58 -1.19 -3.42 -0.68
N TRP A 59 -1.49 -4.58 -1.26
CA TRP A 59 -2.13 -4.69 -2.57
C TRP A 59 -3.66 -4.81 -2.49
N TYR A 60 -4.37 -4.08 -3.36
CA TYR A 60 -5.79 -4.28 -3.68
C TYR A 60 -5.91 -4.73 -5.14
N GLY A 61 -5.88 -6.05 -5.36
CA GLY A 61 -5.65 -6.57 -6.71
C GLY A 61 -4.27 -6.18 -7.22
N ASP A 62 -4.08 -6.14 -8.53
CA ASP A 62 -2.76 -5.94 -9.14
C ASP A 62 -2.42 -4.49 -9.48
N ASP A 63 -3.40 -3.60 -9.49
CA ASP A 63 -3.25 -2.22 -10.00
C ASP A 63 -3.60 -1.14 -8.96
N HIS A 64 -3.85 -1.53 -7.71
CA HIS A 64 -4.18 -0.61 -6.62
C HIS A 64 -3.50 -1.05 -5.34
N LEU A 65 -3.37 -0.09 -4.42
CA LEU A 65 -2.80 -0.33 -3.09
C LEU A 65 -3.86 -0.08 -2.01
N VAL A 66 -3.78 -0.78 -0.88
CA VAL A 66 -4.57 -0.50 0.33
C VAL A 66 -3.69 0.20 1.33
N CYS A 67 -4.17 1.29 1.95
CA CYS A 67 -3.44 1.93 3.04
C CYS A 67 -4.35 2.56 4.09
N TRP A 68 -3.74 2.92 5.23
CA TRP A 68 -4.37 3.70 6.30
C TRP A 68 -4.22 5.20 6.05
N VAL A 69 -5.33 5.91 6.08
CA VAL A 69 -5.39 7.36 5.92
C VAL A 69 -5.95 8.00 7.20
N ARG A 70 -5.36 9.12 7.62
CA ARG A 70 -5.96 10.03 8.60
C ARG A 70 -6.53 11.21 7.83
N PRO A 71 -7.86 11.34 7.70
CA PRO A 71 -8.44 12.46 6.98
C PRO A 71 -8.20 13.78 7.72
N ASP A 72 -7.87 14.82 6.98
CA ASP A 72 -7.62 16.15 7.53
C ASP A 72 -8.84 16.68 8.31
N GLY A 73 -8.57 17.43 9.39
CA GLY A 73 -9.60 18.03 10.23
C GLY A 73 -10.43 17.05 11.07
N THR A 74 -10.11 15.75 11.06
CA THR A 74 -10.84 14.73 11.83
C THR A 74 -9.95 14.06 12.88
N ALA A 75 -9.88 14.67 14.07
CA ALA A 75 -9.07 14.15 15.17
C ALA A 75 -9.49 12.72 15.55
N GLY A 76 -8.56 11.77 15.42
CA GLY A 76 -8.73 10.36 15.81
C GLY A 76 -9.44 9.47 14.79
N ARG A 77 -10.10 10.03 13.76
CA ARG A 77 -10.73 9.25 12.69
C ARG A 77 -9.66 8.65 11.79
N ARG A 78 -9.88 7.41 11.35
CA ARG A 78 -8.98 6.69 10.45
C ARG A 78 -9.79 6.03 9.33
N GLN A 79 -9.20 5.89 8.17
CA GLN A 79 -9.81 5.19 7.05
C GLN A 79 -8.85 4.16 6.51
N ILE A 80 -9.41 3.11 5.94
CA ILE A 80 -8.68 2.23 5.04
C ILE A 80 -9.21 2.47 3.64
N GLN A 81 -8.32 2.85 2.74
CA GLN A 81 -8.64 3.20 1.37
C GLN A 81 -7.88 2.28 0.42
N ALA A 82 -8.54 1.89 -0.67
CA ALA A 82 -7.84 1.48 -1.87
C ALA A 82 -7.54 2.72 -2.71
N ILE A 83 -6.28 2.86 -3.13
CA ILE A 83 -5.76 3.97 -3.93
C ILE A 83 -5.20 3.45 -5.25
N ASP A 84 -5.27 4.25 -6.29
CA ASP A 84 -4.50 4.01 -7.51
C ASP A 84 -3.03 4.49 -7.36
N PHE A 85 -2.23 4.27 -8.39
CA PHE A 85 -0.82 4.68 -8.38
C PHE A 85 -0.58 6.19 -8.54
N THR A 86 -1.64 7.00 -8.66
CA THR A 86 -1.54 8.47 -8.54
C THR A 86 -1.71 8.94 -7.09
N GLY A 87 -2.07 8.03 -6.18
CA GLY A 87 -2.40 8.35 -4.79
C GLY A 87 -3.86 8.67 -4.55
N ALA A 88 -4.69 8.67 -5.61
CA ALA A 88 -6.11 8.97 -5.51
C ALA A 88 -6.88 7.79 -4.93
N MET A 89 -7.81 8.08 -4.02
CA MET A 89 -8.74 7.08 -3.50
C MET A 89 -9.67 6.59 -4.62
N VAL A 90 -9.64 5.30 -4.88
CA VAL A 90 -10.60 4.62 -5.77
C VAL A 90 -11.71 3.92 -5.00
N ARG A 91 -11.47 3.58 -3.72
CA ARG A 91 -12.47 2.94 -2.85
C ARG A 91 -12.20 3.20 -1.38
N LEU A 92 -13.24 3.59 -0.64
CA LEU A 92 -13.24 3.50 0.82
C LEU A 92 -13.58 2.06 1.23
N LEU A 93 -12.67 1.42 1.97
CA LEU A 93 -12.85 0.05 2.46
C LEU A 93 -13.40 0.03 3.88
N VAL A 94 -12.86 0.90 4.75
CA VAL A 94 -13.27 1.02 6.15
C VAL A 94 -13.22 2.48 6.58
N ASP A 95 -14.25 2.92 7.30
CA ASP A 95 -14.29 4.21 7.98
C ASP A 95 -14.35 3.98 9.49
N VAL A 96 -13.32 4.40 10.20
CA VAL A 96 -13.11 4.13 11.63
C VAL A 96 -13.31 5.42 12.41
N PRO A 97 -14.38 5.53 13.23
CA PRO A 97 -14.61 6.70 14.04
C PRO A 97 -13.54 6.82 15.14
N SER A 98 -13.41 8.01 15.72
CA SER A 98 -12.35 8.34 16.67
C SER A 98 -12.49 7.65 18.04
N ASP A 99 -13.68 7.13 18.35
CA ASP A 99 -14.01 6.42 19.60
C ASP A 99 -13.87 4.89 19.47
N ALA A 100 -13.52 4.37 18.29
CA ALA A 100 -13.28 2.95 18.09
C ALA A 100 -11.93 2.53 18.70
N SER A 101 -11.98 1.97 19.92
CA SER A 101 -10.79 1.55 20.68
C SER A 101 -10.31 0.14 20.37
N ASN A 102 -11.15 -0.75 19.82
CA ASN A 102 -10.83 -2.16 19.57
C ASN A 102 -11.22 -2.58 18.15
N LEU A 103 -10.42 -2.20 17.15
CA LEU A 103 -10.60 -2.62 15.76
C LEU A 103 -9.35 -3.33 15.26
N ASP A 104 -9.50 -4.62 14.97
CA ASP A 104 -8.54 -5.38 14.16
C ASP A 104 -9.10 -5.56 12.75
N VAL A 105 -8.27 -5.31 11.75
CA VAL A 105 -8.62 -5.55 10.35
C VAL A 105 -7.73 -6.65 9.82
N ILE A 106 -8.35 -7.79 9.54
CA ILE A 106 -7.67 -8.96 9.00
C ILE A 106 -7.92 -9.00 7.50
N TYR A 107 -6.85 -8.89 6.72
CA TYR A 107 -6.88 -9.11 5.28
C TYR A 107 -6.51 -10.56 4.97
N THR A 108 -7.43 -11.31 4.38
CA THR A 108 -7.13 -12.65 3.87
C THR A 108 -7.15 -12.62 2.34
N TYR A 109 -5.98 -12.75 1.72
CA TYR A 109 -5.89 -13.07 0.31
C TYR A 109 -6.05 -14.58 0.12
N LYS A 110 -7.01 -15.01 -0.70
CA LYS A 110 -7.09 -16.39 -1.18
C LYS A 110 -6.55 -16.42 -2.61
N ARG A 111 -5.45 -17.14 -2.81
CA ARG A 111 -4.97 -17.49 -4.16
C ARG A 111 -6.05 -18.37 -4.80
N GLY A 112 -6.67 -17.90 -5.88
CA GLY A 112 -7.57 -18.73 -6.67
C GLY A 112 -6.82 -19.95 -7.19
N GLY A 113 -7.39 -21.14 -7.01
CA GLY A 113 -6.85 -22.41 -7.51
C GLY A 113 -6.98 -22.56 -9.01
#